data_AF-A0A0F8FMV9-F1
#
_entry.id   AF-A0A0F8FMV9-F1
#
_cell.length_a   1.000
_cell.length_b   1.000
_cell.length_c   1.000
_cell.angle_alpha   90.00
_cell.angle_beta   90.00
_cell.angle_gamma   90.00
#
_symmetry.space_group_name_H-M   'P 1'
#
loop_
_entity.id
_entity.type
_entity.pdbx_description
1 polymer ?
#
loop_
_entity_poly.entity_id
_entity_poly.type
_entity_poly.pdbx_seq_one_letter_code
_entity_poly.pdbx_strand_id
1 'polypeptide(L)'
;VSWSKKDNGVAWNNAGGDWYDKNGVLQGNTPYATITLKASELPDSAYHELDVTGLVKEYASGKYENTGFLIKARTENNNYIAFYSTEAGNENQKPRLTVTEQAAVNPVIDVTVTGAKDNRLREASSNTVYKSSSFIDIGGIGGVGRYRDVMRFDLSEYEASGEVINAALSLYWYYPSRTSRPEDTVIEVYRPAASWNPDYVSWSKKDKGVAWNNVGGDWYDKNGVLQGSTPYATITLKASELPDSTYHEIDVTDLVNEYASGKYENTGFLIKARTENNNYIAFYSTEAGSETQRPKLNLQLKS
;
A
#
# COMPACT_ATOMS: atom_id res chain seq x y z
N VAL A 1 50.73 -2.77 -17.99
CA VAL A 1 50.10 -2.26 -19.22
C VAL A 1 51.05 -1.28 -19.90
N SER A 2 51.13 -1.29 -21.23
CA SER A 2 51.83 -0.29 -22.05
C SER A 2 51.01 0.05 -23.31
N TRP A 3 51.49 1.00 -24.11
CA TRP A 3 50.84 1.37 -25.37
C TRP A 3 50.60 0.19 -26.31
N SER A 4 51.53 -0.76 -26.36
CA SER A 4 51.46 -1.92 -27.26
C SER A 4 50.98 -3.20 -26.59
N LYS A 5 50.93 -3.26 -25.25
CA LYS A 5 50.64 -4.50 -24.51
C LYS A 5 49.65 -4.30 -23.38
N LYS A 6 48.58 -5.11 -23.36
CA LYS A 6 47.61 -5.15 -22.26
C LYS A 6 48.12 -5.90 -21.04
N ASP A 7 49.02 -6.86 -21.24
CA ASP A 7 49.65 -7.62 -20.16
C ASP A 7 51.06 -8.07 -20.58
N ASN A 8 51.81 -8.68 -19.66
CA ASN A 8 53.17 -9.17 -19.91
C ASN A 8 53.20 -10.16 -21.09
N GLY A 9 53.69 -9.69 -22.24
CA GLY A 9 53.77 -10.46 -23.48
C GLY A 9 52.49 -10.48 -24.33
N VAL A 10 51.37 -9.92 -23.86
CA VAL A 10 50.10 -9.91 -24.59
C VAL A 10 49.87 -8.54 -25.23
N ALA A 11 49.90 -8.50 -26.56
CA ALA A 11 49.64 -7.28 -27.33
C ALA A 11 48.16 -6.87 -27.28
N TRP A 12 47.91 -5.57 -27.43
CA TRP A 12 46.61 -5.09 -27.88
C TRP A 12 46.42 -5.45 -29.36
N ASN A 13 45.17 -5.62 -29.81
CA ASN A 13 44.91 -5.69 -31.25
C ASN A 13 45.13 -4.32 -31.89
N ASN A 14 44.77 -3.25 -31.18
CA ASN A 14 45.00 -1.86 -31.56
C ASN A 14 45.89 -1.18 -30.53
N ALA A 15 47.00 -0.58 -30.98
CA ALA A 15 47.90 0.13 -30.08
C ALA A 15 47.16 1.30 -29.41
N GLY A 16 47.31 1.43 -28.09
CA GLY A 16 46.54 2.37 -27.27
C GLY A 16 45.29 1.77 -26.60
N GLY A 17 44.90 0.54 -26.96
CA GLY A 17 43.82 -0.19 -26.30
C GLY A 17 42.73 -0.68 -27.26
N ASP A 18 42.00 -1.71 -26.82
CA ASP A 18 40.81 -2.21 -27.49
C ASP A 18 39.56 -1.82 -26.70
N TRP A 19 38.60 -1.13 -27.33
CA TRP A 19 37.35 -0.72 -26.69
C TRP A 19 36.13 -1.00 -27.54
N TYR A 20 34.98 -1.13 -26.87
CA TYR A 20 33.67 -1.10 -27.49
C TYR A 20 32.99 0.23 -27.17
N ASP A 21 32.34 0.81 -28.16
CA ASP A 21 31.48 1.98 -27.96
C ASP A 21 30.11 1.58 -27.39
N LYS A 22 29.24 2.55 -27.07
CA LYS A 22 27.94 2.26 -26.44
C LYS A 22 26.97 1.46 -27.31
N ASN A 23 27.27 1.33 -28.61
CA ASN A 23 26.49 0.52 -29.54
C ASN A 23 27.11 -0.88 -29.73
N GLY A 24 28.14 -1.24 -28.96
CA GLY A 24 28.84 -2.52 -29.07
C GLY A 24 29.77 -2.62 -30.28
N VAL A 25 30.17 -1.49 -30.88
CA VAL A 25 31.09 -1.48 -32.02
C VAL A 25 32.53 -1.43 -31.51
N LEU A 26 33.33 -2.44 -31.90
CA LEU A 26 34.78 -2.46 -31.62
C LEU A 26 35.44 -1.25 -32.30
N GLN A 27 36.21 -0.46 -31.54
CA GLN A 27 36.82 0.79 -32.02
C GLN A 27 35.78 1.82 -32.50
N GLY A 28 34.55 1.77 -31.97
CA GLY A 28 33.48 2.68 -32.35
C GLY A 28 33.66 4.12 -31.86
N ASN A 29 32.91 5.05 -32.46
CA ASN A 29 33.03 6.50 -32.24
C ASN A 29 31.93 7.08 -31.33
N THR A 30 31.12 6.22 -30.71
CA THR A 30 29.96 6.62 -29.88
C THR A 30 30.23 6.32 -28.40
N PRO A 31 30.94 7.20 -27.66
CA PRO A 31 31.35 6.90 -26.30
C PRO A 31 30.14 6.84 -25.35
N TYR A 32 30.30 6.13 -24.23
CA TYR A 32 29.31 6.13 -23.14
C TYR A 32 29.14 7.52 -22.51
N ALA A 33 30.23 8.27 -22.41
CA ALA A 33 30.25 9.62 -21.85
C ALA A 33 31.25 10.50 -22.63
N THR A 34 31.01 11.80 -22.69
CA THR A 34 31.94 12.76 -23.28
C THR A 34 31.88 14.06 -22.51
N ILE A 35 33.02 14.72 -22.38
CA ILE A 35 33.13 16.11 -21.91
C ILE A 35 33.98 16.88 -22.92
N THR A 36 33.73 18.18 -23.04
CA THR A 36 34.53 19.08 -23.88
C THR A 36 35.14 20.15 -22.99
N LEU A 37 36.46 20.23 -23.00
CA LEU A 37 37.23 21.26 -22.31
C LEU A 37 37.80 22.19 -23.37
N LYS A 38 37.53 23.50 -23.27
CA LYS A 38 37.87 24.44 -24.35
C LYS A 38 39.35 24.77 -24.29
N ALA A 39 39.98 24.92 -25.47
CA ALA A 39 41.39 25.32 -25.56
C ALA A 39 41.69 26.70 -24.93
N SER A 40 40.68 27.55 -24.76
CA SER A 40 40.80 28.85 -24.10
C SER A 40 40.73 28.78 -22.57
N GLU A 41 40.36 27.64 -22.00
CA GLU A 41 40.19 27.45 -20.56
C GLU A 41 41.50 26.94 -19.94
N LEU A 42 41.90 27.55 -18.82
CA LEU A 42 43.04 27.09 -18.03
C LEU A 42 42.61 26.00 -17.05
N PRO A 43 43.52 25.12 -16.58
CA PRO A 43 43.21 24.16 -15.53
C PRO A 43 42.64 24.86 -14.29
N ASP A 44 41.42 24.47 -13.91
CA ASP A 44 40.64 25.09 -12.83
C ASP A 44 40.83 24.37 -11.48
N SER A 45 41.59 23.27 -11.45
CA SER A 45 41.75 22.41 -10.26
C SER A 45 40.43 21.86 -9.71
N ALA A 46 39.41 21.74 -10.56
CA ALA A 46 38.11 21.19 -10.21
C ALA A 46 37.92 19.75 -10.73
N TYR A 47 36.94 19.05 -10.17
CA TYR A 47 36.48 17.78 -10.73
C TYR A 47 35.66 18.05 -12.00
N HIS A 48 35.96 17.30 -13.05
CA HIS A 48 35.20 17.26 -14.29
C HIS A 48 34.48 15.93 -14.38
N GLU A 49 33.15 15.97 -14.39
CA GLU A 49 32.31 14.78 -14.28
C GLU A 49 31.90 14.25 -15.67
N LEU A 50 31.96 12.93 -15.81
CA LEU A 50 31.46 12.20 -16.97
C LEU A 50 30.29 11.33 -16.53
N ASP A 51 29.12 11.51 -17.15
CA ASP A 51 27.97 10.64 -16.90
C ASP A 51 28.19 9.26 -17.51
N VAL A 52 28.73 8.35 -16.72
CA VAL A 52 29.00 6.96 -17.08
C VAL A 52 27.86 6.00 -16.69
N THR A 53 26.67 6.52 -16.36
CA THR A 53 25.54 5.73 -15.86
C THR A 53 25.21 4.55 -16.77
N GLY A 54 25.25 4.75 -18.09
CA GLY A 54 24.97 3.70 -19.07
C GLY A 54 25.91 2.49 -18.93
N LEU A 55 27.22 2.73 -18.90
CA LEU A 55 28.22 1.65 -18.79
C LEU A 55 28.15 0.97 -17.43
N VAL A 56 28.00 1.75 -16.35
CA VAL A 56 27.88 1.21 -15.00
C VAL A 56 26.65 0.30 -14.85
N LYS A 57 25.51 0.65 -15.47
CA LYS A 57 24.30 -0.21 -15.50
C LYS A 57 24.54 -1.53 -16.23
N GLU A 58 25.29 -1.53 -17.32
CA GLU A 58 25.61 -2.75 -18.05
C GLU A 58 26.54 -3.67 -17.26
N TYR A 59 27.52 -3.12 -16.54
CA TYR A 59 28.34 -3.90 -15.61
C TYR A 59 27.54 -4.43 -14.42
N ALA A 60 26.73 -3.58 -13.79
CA ALA A 60 25.92 -3.96 -12.62
C ALA A 60 24.84 -5.01 -12.95
N SER A 61 24.31 -5.01 -14.18
CA SER A 61 23.36 -6.02 -14.64
C SER A 61 24.02 -7.35 -15.04
N GLY A 62 25.35 -7.42 -15.08
CA GLY A 62 26.08 -8.60 -15.55
C GLY A 62 26.03 -8.79 -17.07
N LYS A 63 25.57 -7.79 -17.83
CA LYS A 63 25.59 -7.81 -19.31
C LYS A 63 27.02 -7.98 -19.83
N TYR A 64 27.98 -7.34 -19.15
CA TYR A 64 29.41 -7.44 -19.44
C TYR A 64 30.22 -7.60 -18.14
N GLU A 65 31.36 -8.27 -18.21
CA GLU A 65 32.35 -8.24 -17.13
C GLU A 65 32.89 -6.82 -16.97
N ASN A 66 33.11 -6.38 -15.72
CA ASN A 66 33.66 -5.06 -15.46
C ASN A 66 35.15 -5.01 -15.82
N THR A 67 35.45 -4.45 -17.00
CA THR A 67 36.81 -4.25 -17.50
C THR A 67 37.35 -2.84 -17.26
N GLY A 68 36.66 -2.02 -16.46
CA GLY A 68 37.03 -0.64 -16.18
C GLY A 68 36.62 0.35 -17.29
N PHE A 69 37.32 1.49 -17.35
CA PHE A 69 37.07 2.59 -18.28
C PHE A 69 38.29 2.83 -19.18
N LEU A 70 38.06 2.96 -20.50
CA LEU A 70 39.04 3.53 -21.42
C LEU A 70 38.69 5.00 -21.66
N ILE A 71 39.65 5.90 -21.42
CA ILE A 71 39.48 7.35 -21.57
C ILE A 71 40.46 7.83 -22.64
N LYS A 72 39.95 8.50 -23.67
CA LYS A 72 40.75 9.05 -24.76
C LYS A 72 40.19 10.39 -25.24
N ALA A 73 41.04 11.20 -25.87
CA ALA A 73 40.55 12.34 -26.63
C ALA A 73 39.86 11.88 -27.92
N ARG A 74 38.80 12.55 -28.36
CA ARG A 74 38.06 12.18 -29.59
C ARG A 74 38.97 12.15 -30.82
N THR A 75 39.73 13.23 -31.00
CA THR A 75 40.83 13.34 -31.95
C THR A 75 42.13 13.31 -31.15
N GLU A 76 43.19 12.65 -31.61
CA GLU A 76 44.46 12.54 -30.85
C GLU A 76 45.57 13.27 -31.60
N ASN A 77 45.49 14.60 -31.62
CA ASN A 77 46.44 15.46 -32.30
C ASN A 77 46.56 16.80 -31.57
N ASN A 78 47.71 17.05 -30.94
CA ASN A 78 48.05 18.30 -30.24
C ASN A 78 46.98 18.80 -29.25
N ASN A 79 46.34 17.89 -28.52
CA ASN A 79 45.27 18.19 -27.57
C ASN A 79 45.49 17.51 -26.22
N TYR A 80 46.75 17.49 -25.79
CA TYR A 80 47.15 16.91 -24.51
C TYR A 80 46.42 17.58 -23.35
N ILE A 81 45.89 16.74 -22.46
CA ILE A 81 45.30 17.12 -21.19
C ILE A 81 45.62 16.05 -20.15
N ALA A 82 45.71 16.43 -18.87
CA ALA A 82 45.95 15.52 -17.77
C ALA A 82 45.01 15.79 -16.61
N PHE A 83 44.60 14.71 -15.94
CA PHE A 83 43.89 14.72 -14.67
C PHE A 83 44.76 14.01 -13.63
N TYR A 84 44.55 14.31 -12.34
CA TYR A 84 45.23 13.62 -11.25
C TYR A 84 44.88 12.12 -11.24
N SER A 85 45.86 11.28 -10.97
CA SER A 85 45.69 9.82 -10.83
C SER A 85 45.39 9.43 -9.39
N THR A 86 45.20 8.13 -9.16
CA THR A 86 45.08 7.53 -7.82
C THR A 86 46.32 7.71 -6.96
N GLU A 87 47.47 8.05 -7.57
CA GLU A 87 48.75 8.27 -6.90
C GLU A 87 48.96 9.75 -6.49
N ALA A 88 47.96 10.62 -6.68
CA ALA A 88 48.02 11.98 -6.20
C ALA A 88 48.20 12.01 -4.67
N GLY A 89 49.10 12.86 -4.17
CA GLY A 89 49.40 12.95 -2.73
C GLY A 89 48.26 13.52 -1.88
N ASN A 90 47.23 14.10 -2.51
CA ASN A 90 46.05 14.62 -1.85
C ASN A 90 44.82 13.76 -2.23
N GLU A 91 44.16 13.18 -1.24
CA GLU A 91 42.97 12.34 -1.43
C GLU A 91 41.83 13.09 -2.15
N ASN A 92 41.69 14.40 -1.92
CA ASN A 92 40.65 15.23 -2.55
C ASN A 92 40.92 15.56 -4.03
N GLN A 93 42.03 15.05 -4.59
CA GLN A 93 42.36 15.21 -6.01
C GLN A 93 42.28 13.89 -6.78
N LYS A 94 42.08 12.76 -6.09
CA LYS A 94 42.02 11.44 -6.73
C LYS A 94 40.70 11.24 -7.48
N PRO A 95 40.68 10.46 -8.58
CA PRO A 95 39.45 10.14 -9.29
C PRO A 95 38.47 9.37 -8.37
N ARG A 96 37.17 9.62 -8.55
CA ARG A 96 36.09 8.96 -7.81
C ARG A 96 34.91 8.62 -8.71
N LEU A 97 34.21 7.53 -8.38
CA LEU A 97 32.95 7.14 -9.01
C LEU A 97 31.83 7.31 -7.98
N THR A 98 30.86 8.16 -8.28
CA THR A 98 29.66 8.32 -7.44
C THR A 98 28.54 7.48 -8.04
N VAL A 99 27.96 6.57 -7.24
CA VAL A 99 26.80 5.76 -7.61
C VAL A 99 25.67 6.11 -6.67
N THR A 100 24.52 6.50 -7.24
CA THR A 100 23.29 6.73 -6.48
C THR A 100 22.30 5.63 -6.83
N GLU A 101 21.93 4.82 -5.84
CA GLU A 101 20.86 3.83 -6.00
C GLU A 101 19.50 4.53 -5.98
N GLN A 102 18.66 4.23 -6.96
CA GLN A 102 17.26 4.66 -6.94
C GLN A 102 16.45 3.58 -6.22
N ALA A 103 15.81 3.94 -5.10
CA ALA A 103 14.94 3.02 -4.38
C ALA A 103 13.83 2.49 -5.32
N ALA A 104 13.59 1.18 -5.26
CA ALA A 104 12.48 0.57 -5.98
C ALA A 104 11.17 1.19 -5.46
N VAL A 105 10.44 1.87 -6.36
CA VAL A 105 9.07 2.30 -6.06
C VAL A 105 8.22 1.05 -6.23
N ASN A 106 7.83 0.40 -5.12
CA ASN A 106 6.84 -0.67 -5.20
C ASN A 106 5.53 -0.03 -5.65
N PRO A 107 4.96 -0.40 -6.80
CA PRO A 107 3.69 0.16 -7.21
C PRO A 107 2.61 -0.19 -6.17
N VAL A 108 1.84 0.82 -5.77
CA VAL A 108 0.66 0.65 -4.93
C VAL A 108 -0.56 0.76 -5.84
N ILE A 109 -1.46 -0.20 -5.74
CA ILE A 109 -2.72 -0.22 -6.49
C ILE A 109 -3.85 0.11 -5.53
N ASP A 110 -4.58 1.19 -5.82
CA ASP A 110 -5.80 1.54 -5.10
C ASP A 110 -7.01 0.84 -5.73
N VAL A 111 -7.81 0.16 -4.90
CA VAL A 111 -9.00 -0.59 -5.32
C VAL A 111 -10.17 -0.21 -4.42
N THR A 112 -11.35 0.01 -5.00
CA THR A 112 -12.59 0.20 -4.23
C THR A 112 -13.54 -0.97 -4.44
N VAL A 113 -13.79 -1.73 -3.39
CA VAL A 113 -14.76 -2.82 -3.37
C VAL A 113 -16.11 -2.27 -2.90
N THR A 114 -17.17 -2.62 -3.64
CA THR A 114 -18.55 -2.18 -3.36
C THR A 114 -19.49 -3.38 -3.33
N GLY A 115 -20.79 -3.17 -3.08
CA GLY A 115 -21.78 -4.24 -3.16
C GLY A 115 -21.71 -5.24 -2.01
N ALA A 116 -21.40 -4.77 -0.80
CA ALA A 116 -21.46 -5.60 0.40
C ALA A 116 -22.82 -6.29 0.57
N LYS A 117 -22.83 -7.39 1.30
CA LYS A 117 -24.04 -7.89 1.96
C LYS A 117 -24.03 -7.34 3.38
N ASP A 118 -25.13 -6.72 3.81
CA ASP A 118 -25.29 -6.26 5.19
C ASP A 118 -26.64 -6.69 5.77
N ASN A 119 -26.73 -6.68 7.11
CA ASN A 119 -28.00 -6.84 7.80
C ASN A 119 -27.94 -6.28 9.22
N ARG A 120 -28.93 -5.46 9.55
CA ARG A 120 -29.15 -4.89 10.87
C ARG A 120 -29.58 -5.97 11.87
N LEU A 121 -28.87 -6.04 12.99
CA LEU A 121 -29.24 -6.83 14.16
C LEU A 121 -29.90 -5.91 15.20
N ARG A 122 -31.19 -6.11 15.46
CA ARG A 122 -31.98 -5.29 16.39
C ARG A 122 -32.57 -6.11 17.54
N GLU A 123 -32.24 -5.75 18.77
CA GLU A 123 -32.66 -6.49 19.98
C GLU A 123 -34.18 -6.53 20.18
N ALA A 124 -34.85 -5.38 20.07
CA ALA A 124 -36.30 -5.25 20.29
C ALA A 124 -37.16 -6.03 19.27
N SER A 125 -36.58 -6.45 18.15
CA SER A 125 -37.24 -7.24 17.11
C SER A 125 -36.34 -8.41 16.73
N SER A 126 -36.06 -9.23 17.73
CA SER A 126 -34.94 -10.18 17.73
C SER A 126 -34.95 -11.25 16.62
N ASN A 127 -36.10 -11.49 16.00
CA ASN A 127 -36.29 -12.47 14.93
C ASN A 127 -36.56 -11.84 13.55
N THR A 128 -36.57 -10.50 13.45
CA THR A 128 -36.79 -9.81 12.19
C THR A 128 -35.49 -9.76 11.38
N VAL A 129 -35.59 -10.07 10.09
CA VAL A 129 -34.50 -9.95 9.10
C VAL A 129 -34.68 -8.61 8.36
N TYR A 130 -33.64 -7.79 8.32
CA TYR A 130 -33.71 -6.41 7.81
C TYR A 130 -33.00 -6.22 6.46
N LYS A 131 -33.06 -7.22 5.57
CA LYS A 131 -32.31 -7.25 4.30
C LYS A 131 -32.58 -6.11 3.29
N SER A 132 -33.67 -5.35 3.47
CA SER A 132 -34.07 -4.25 2.59
C SER A 132 -34.09 -2.90 3.31
N SER A 133 -33.47 -2.82 4.48
CA SER A 133 -33.31 -1.59 5.24
C SER A 133 -32.24 -0.72 4.60
N SER A 134 -32.51 0.56 4.36
CA SER A 134 -31.54 1.52 3.81
C SER A 134 -30.49 2.00 4.84
N PHE A 135 -30.42 1.37 6.01
CA PHE A 135 -29.61 1.81 7.13
C PHE A 135 -28.84 0.69 7.81
N ILE A 136 -27.61 1.02 8.21
CA ILE A 136 -26.72 0.29 9.12
C ILE A 136 -26.77 1.04 10.43
N ASP A 137 -27.23 0.41 11.50
CA ASP A 137 -27.40 1.11 12.76
C ASP A 137 -26.79 0.38 13.96
N ILE A 138 -26.18 1.18 14.82
CA ILE A 138 -25.16 0.75 15.77
C ILE A 138 -25.39 1.50 17.08
N GLY A 139 -25.24 0.82 18.21
CA GLY A 139 -25.34 1.40 19.54
C GLY A 139 -26.61 0.99 20.27
N GLY A 140 -27.12 1.85 21.14
CA GLY A 140 -28.32 1.55 21.92
C GLY A 140 -29.23 2.76 22.12
N ILE A 141 -30.52 2.47 22.28
CA ILE A 141 -31.54 3.44 22.67
C ILE A 141 -32.19 2.94 23.97
N GLY A 142 -32.10 3.74 25.03
CA GLY A 142 -32.70 3.42 26.32
C GLY A 142 -34.20 3.14 26.22
N GLY A 143 -34.64 2.05 26.85
CA GLY A 143 -36.03 1.60 26.78
C GLY A 143 -36.44 0.94 25.46
N VAL A 144 -35.57 0.90 24.44
CA VAL A 144 -35.81 0.19 23.18
C VAL A 144 -34.87 -1.01 23.06
N GLY A 145 -33.57 -0.83 23.15
CA GLY A 145 -32.59 -1.91 23.07
C GLY A 145 -31.39 -1.59 22.19
N ARG A 146 -30.63 -2.64 21.90
CA ARG A 146 -29.33 -2.59 21.21
C ARG A 146 -29.42 -2.85 19.70
N TYR A 147 -28.43 -2.32 19.01
CA TYR A 147 -28.28 -2.30 17.55
C TYR A 147 -26.85 -2.61 17.17
N ARG A 148 -26.68 -3.55 16.25
CA ARG A 148 -25.41 -3.96 15.66
C ARG A 148 -25.62 -4.22 14.18
N ASP A 149 -24.54 -4.35 13.44
CA ASP A 149 -24.59 -4.74 12.04
C ASP A 149 -23.62 -5.89 11.75
N VAL A 150 -23.97 -6.70 10.75
CA VAL A 150 -23.02 -7.62 10.12
C VAL A 150 -22.93 -7.31 8.64
N MET A 151 -21.70 -7.19 8.15
CA MET A 151 -21.43 -6.77 6.77
C MET A 151 -20.30 -7.61 6.15
N ARG A 152 -20.43 -8.02 4.90
CA ARG A 152 -19.38 -8.74 4.17
C ARG A 152 -19.22 -8.22 2.75
N PHE A 153 -18.00 -7.84 2.39
CA PHE A 153 -17.58 -7.62 1.01
C PHE A 153 -17.01 -8.92 0.43
N ASP A 154 -17.18 -9.15 -0.87
CA ASP A 154 -16.48 -10.22 -1.57
C ASP A 154 -15.02 -9.82 -1.75
N LEU A 155 -14.11 -10.66 -1.29
CA LEU A 155 -12.67 -10.45 -1.37
C LEU A 155 -11.97 -11.53 -2.21
N SER A 156 -12.72 -12.42 -2.86
CA SER A 156 -12.18 -13.59 -3.58
C SER A 156 -11.18 -13.22 -4.68
N GLU A 157 -11.35 -12.07 -5.34
CA GLU A 157 -10.40 -11.57 -6.35
C GLU A 157 -9.07 -11.08 -5.76
N TYR A 158 -9.04 -10.82 -4.44
CA TYR A 158 -7.88 -10.32 -3.71
C TYR A 158 -7.24 -11.39 -2.81
N GLU A 159 -7.83 -12.60 -2.78
CA GLU A 159 -7.20 -13.77 -2.19
C GLU A 159 -5.93 -14.08 -3.01
N ALA A 160 -4.77 -14.05 -2.35
CA ALA A 160 -3.45 -14.25 -2.96
C ALA A 160 -2.98 -13.20 -3.99
N SER A 161 -3.63 -12.03 -4.12
CA SER A 161 -3.28 -11.00 -5.11
C SER A 161 -2.14 -10.06 -4.69
N GLY A 162 -1.60 -10.20 -3.48
CA GLY A 162 -0.58 -9.32 -2.91
C GLY A 162 -0.81 -9.04 -1.42
N GLU A 163 0.15 -8.37 -0.78
CA GLU A 163 0.01 -7.88 0.60
C GLU A 163 -0.96 -6.69 0.61
N VAL A 164 -2.04 -6.74 1.40
CA VAL A 164 -2.93 -5.58 1.60
C VAL A 164 -2.19 -4.62 2.53
N ILE A 165 -1.76 -3.48 1.99
CA ILE A 165 -1.01 -2.47 2.74
C ILE A 165 -1.96 -1.67 3.63
N ASN A 166 -3.16 -1.37 3.13
CA ASN A 166 -4.19 -0.64 3.85
C ASN A 166 -5.58 -1.11 3.41
N ALA A 167 -6.52 -1.15 4.35
CA ALA A 167 -7.94 -1.32 4.07
C ALA A 167 -8.79 -0.38 4.94
N ALA A 168 -9.56 0.49 4.29
CA ALA A 168 -10.46 1.44 4.95
C ALA A 168 -11.92 1.09 4.65
N LEU A 169 -12.68 0.75 5.69
CA LEU A 169 -14.15 0.61 5.62
C LEU A 169 -14.77 2.01 5.70
N SER A 170 -15.36 2.47 4.61
CA SER A 170 -15.99 3.80 4.51
C SER A 170 -17.51 3.67 4.67
N LEU A 171 -18.07 4.30 5.70
CA LEU A 171 -19.51 4.34 5.98
C LEU A 171 -20.04 5.77 5.92
N TYR A 172 -21.17 6.00 5.23
CA TYR A 172 -21.72 7.35 5.06
C TYR A 172 -22.71 7.72 6.20
N TRP A 173 -22.37 8.72 7.02
CA TRP A 173 -23.10 8.98 8.27
C TRP A 173 -24.44 9.68 8.02
N TYR A 174 -25.54 9.10 8.54
CA TYR A 174 -26.92 9.54 8.29
C TYR A 174 -27.68 10.05 9.54
N TYR A 175 -27.58 9.37 10.69
CA TYR A 175 -28.39 9.64 11.90
C TYR A 175 -27.50 9.77 13.14
N PRO A 176 -27.78 10.68 14.10
CA PRO A 176 -29.04 11.38 14.41
C PRO A 176 -29.41 12.59 13.56
N SER A 177 -30.70 12.74 13.24
CA SER A 177 -31.20 13.94 12.59
C SER A 177 -31.32 15.07 13.61
N ARG A 178 -30.44 16.08 13.51
CA ARG A 178 -30.53 17.40 14.16
C ARG A 178 -30.37 17.47 15.68
N THR A 179 -30.19 16.35 16.39
CA THR A 179 -30.01 16.36 17.86
C THR A 179 -28.82 15.50 18.25
N SER A 180 -28.03 16.00 19.21
CA SER A 180 -26.89 15.29 19.78
C SER A 180 -27.33 14.03 20.53
N ARG A 181 -26.39 13.14 20.75
CA ARG A 181 -26.60 11.92 21.55
C ARG A 181 -26.21 12.21 23.00
N PRO A 182 -26.78 11.49 23.98
CA PRO A 182 -26.30 11.57 25.37
C PRO A 182 -24.86 11.11 25.56
N GLU A 183 -24.40 10.13 24.77
CA GLU A 183 -23.09 9.49 24.94
C GLU A 183 -22.33 9.42 23.60
N ASP A 184 -20.99 9.38 23.69
CA ASP A 184 -20.12 9.12 22.53
C ASP A 184 -20.44 7.74 21.94
N THR A 185 -20.38 7.64 20.61
CA THR A 185 -20.50 6.36 19.93
C THR A 185 -19.10 5.88 19.55
N VAL A 186 -18.54 5.00 20.37
CA VAL A 186 -17.29 4.31 20.06
C VAL A 186 -17.62 3.05 19.27
N ILE A 187 -17.47 3.10 17.95
CA ILE A 187 -17.72 1.98 17.04
C ILE A 187 -16.54 1.03 17.09
N GLU A 188 -16.82 -0.25 17.08
CA GLU A 188 -15.86 -1.34 17.16
C GLU A 188 -16.17 -2.39 16.09
N VAL A 189 -15.13 -2.84 15.40
CA VAL A 189 -15.21 -3.90 14.38
C VAL A 189 -14.58 -5.17 14.92
N TYR A 190 -15.33 -6.26 14.81
CA TYR A 190 -14.91 -7.61 15.18
C TYR A 190 -15.10 -8.57 14.01
N ARG A 191 -14.46 -9.74 14.09
CA ARG A 191 -14.63 -10.82 13.12
C ARG A 191 -15.80 -11.72 13.55
N PRO A 192 -16.86 -11.90 12.75
CA PRO A 192 -17.89 -12.88 13.07
C PRO A 192 -17.31 -14.29 13.29
N ALA A 193 -17.79 -15.01 14.30
CA ALA A 193 -17.25 -16.33 14.65
C ALA A 193 -17.67 -17.46 13.68
N ALA A 194 -18.62 -17.18 12.80
CA ALA A 194 -19.10 -18.08 11.77
C ALA A 194 -19.69 -17.28 10.60
N SER A 195 -19.73 -17.90 9.43
CA SER A 195 -20.53 -17.42 8.30
C SER A 195 -22.00 -17.25 8.70
N TRP A 196 -22.64 -16.27 8.05
CA TRP A 196 -24.03 -15.92 8.25
C TRP A 196 -24.72 -15.77 6.89
N ASN A 197 -26.04 -15.91 6.88
CA ASN A 197 -26.84 -15.86 5.67
C ASN A 197 -27.61 -14.54 5.58
N PRO A 198 -27.35 -13.69 4.57
CA PRO A 198 -28.01 -12.39 4.44
C PRO A 198 -29.54 -12.46 4.38
N ASP A 199 -30.10 -13.59 3.91
CA ASP A 199 -31.56 -13.77 3.82
C ASP A 199 -32.22 -14.17 5.16
N TYR A 200 -31.45 -14.57 6.17
CA TYR A 200 -32.00 -15.11 7.42
C TYR A 200 -31.36 -14.57 8.70
N VAL A 201 -30.24 -13.86 8.59
CA VAL A 201 -29.55 -13.31 9.75
C VAL A 201 -30.42 -12.26 10.46
N SER A 202 -30.47 -12.34 11.77
CA SER A 202 -31.21 -11.47 12.69
C SER A 202 -30.47 -11.44 14.03
N TRP A 203 -30.95 -10.62 14.96
CA TRP A 203 -30.36 -10.55 16.31
C TRP A 203 -30.28 -11.91 17.01
N SER A 204 -31.25 -12.81 16.79
CA SER A 204 -31.29 -14.13 17.44
C SER A 204 -30.67 -15.27 16.62
N LYS A 205 -30.53 -15.11 15.30
CA LYS A 205 -30.13 -16.20 14.40
C LYS A 205 -29.13 -15.74 13.35
N LYS A 206 -28.14 -16.58 13.06
CA LYS A 206 -27.17 -16.35 11.98
C LYS A 206 -27.61 -16.88 10.61
N ASP A 207 -28.52 -17.84 10.62
CA ASP A 207 -29.06 -18.50 9.43
C ASP A 207 -30.47 -19.07 9.72
N LYS A 208 -31.11 -19.67 8.71
CA LYS A 208 -32.44 -20.27 8.77
C LYS A 208 -32.53 -21.32 9.87
N GLY A 209 -33.14 -20.92 10.99
CA GLY A 209 -33.34 -21.79 12.15
C GLY A 209 -32.08 -22.03 12.99
N VAL A 210 -30.97 -21.38 12.67
CA VAL A 210 -29.69 -21.54 13.39
C VAL A 210 -29.45 -20.32 14.26
N ALA A 211 -29.56 -20.50 15.58
CA ALA A 211 -29.31 -19.45 16.56
C ALA A 211 -27.82 -19.06 16.62
N TRP A 212 -27.57 -17.84 17.07
CA TRP A 212 -26.26 -17.51 17.66
C TRP A 212 -26.10 -18.24 18.99
N ASN A 213 -24.86 -18.53 19.40
CA ASN A 213 -24.61 -19.00 20.77
C ASN A 213 -24.83 -17.86 21.77
N ASN A 214 -24.43 -16.65 21.39
CA ASN A 214 -24.71 -15.41 22.11
C ASN A 214 -25.67 -14.54 21.32
N VAL A 215 -26.83 -14.23 21.90
CA VAL A 215 -27.84 -13.39 21.23
C VAL A 215 -27.23 -12.01 20.90
N GLY A 216 -27.43 -11.57 19.67
CA GLY A 216 -26.81 -10.37 19.10
C GLY A 216 -25.50 -10.61 18.37
N GLY A 217 -25.06 -11.86 18.23
CA GLY A 217 -23.92 -12.25 17.41
C GLY A 217 -22.77 -12.90 18.19
N ASP A 218 -22.07 -13.79 17.51
CA ASP A 218 -20.81 -14.38 17.98
C ASP A 218 -19.63 -13.74 17.23
N TRP A 219 -18.59 -13.32 17.95
CA TRP A 219 -17.39 -12.74 17.33
C TRP A 219 -16.09 -13.19 18.00
N TYR A 220 -15.01 -13.10 17.24
CA TYR A 220 -13.65 -13.10 17.75
C TYR A 220 -13.09 -11.68 17.73
N ASP A 221 -12.35 -11.36 18.78
CA ASP A 221 -11.53 -10.16 18.86
C ASP A 221 -10.19 -10.36 18.14
N LYS A 222 -9.39 -9.30 18.02
CA LYS A 222 -8.13 -9.35 17.24
C LYS A 222 -7.07 -10.29 17.84
N ASN A 223 -7.24 -10.70 19.09
CA ASN A 223 -6.37 -11.67 19.75
C ASN A 223 -6.91 -13.11 19.61
N GLY A 224 -8.00 -13.31 18.85
CA GLY A 224 -8.63 -14.61 18.65
C GLY A 224 -9.50 -15.07 19.81
N VAL A 225 -9.92 -14.17 20.71
CA VAL A 225 -10.76 -14.51 21.87
C VAL A 225 -12.24 -14.40 21.49
N LEU A 226 -13.00 -15.50 21.67
CA LEU A 226 -14.45 -15.50 21.47
C LEU A 226 -15.12 -14.55 22.47
N GLN A 227 -15.96 -13.63 21.98
CA GLN A 227 -16.57 -12.55 22.77
C GLN A 227 -15.54 -11.61 23.43
N GLY A 228 -14.31 -11.56 22.90
CA GLY A 228 -13.26 -10.69 23.43
C GLY A 228 -13.55 -9.20 23.23
N SER A 229 -12.86 -8.37 24.00
CA SER A 229 -13.07 -6.92 24.05
C SER A 229 -12.06 -6.10 23.23
N THR A 230 -11.13 -6.74 22.51
CA THR A 230 -10.09 -6.05 21.75
C THR A 230 -10.46 -5.99 20.25
N PRO A 231 -11.12 -4.92 19.78
CA PRO A 231 -11.58 -4.87 18.39
C PRO A 231 -10.41 -4.84 17.41
N TYR A 232 -10.67 -5.26 16.17
CA TYR A 232 -9.73 -5.06 15.06
C TYR A 232 -9.58 -3.58 14.71
N ALA A 233 -10.68 -2.84 14.79
CA ALA A 233 -10.72 -1.43 14.46
C ALA A 233 -11.69 -0.67 15.35
N THR A 234 -11.44 0.62 15.55
CA THR A 234 -12.35 1.49 16.28
C THR A 234 -12.32 2.91 15.74
N ILE A 235 -13.48 3.57 15.76
CA ILE A 235 -13.63 5.01 15.52
C ILE A 235 -14.57 5.55 16.59
N THR A 236 -14.38 6.80 17.00
CA THR A 236 -15.28 7.48 17.95
C THR A 236 -15.97 8.64 17.27
N LEU A 237 -17.30 8.62 17.26
CA LEU A 237 -18.12 9.76 16.87
C LEU A 237 -18.64 10.44 18.13
N LYS A 238 -18.26 11.70 18.34
CA LYS A 238 -18.56 12.41 19.58
C LYS A 238 -20.05 12.67 19.73
N ALA A 239 -20.53 12.59 20.95
CA ALA A 239 -21.94 12.80 21.31
C ALA A 239 -22.48 14.13 20.75
N SER A 240 -21.62 15.16 20.77
CA SER A 240 -21.89 16.50 20.26
C SER A 240 -21.85 16.64 18.74
N GLU A 241 -21.26 15.68 18.02
CA GLU A 241 -21.19 15.69 16.56
C GLU A 241 -22.49 15.20 15.94
N LEU A 242 -22.93 15.92 14.92
CA LEU A 242 -24.07 15.57 14.09
C LEU A 242 -23.58 15.01 12.75
N PRO A 243 -24.41 14.22 12.04
CA PRO A 243 -24.09 13.76 10.70
C PRO A 243 -23.72 14.92 9.78
N ASP A 244 -22.53 14.82 9.19
CA ASP A 244 -21.93 15.80 8.28
C ASP A 244 -22.22 15.47 6.80
N SER A 245 -22.96 14.38 6.55
CA SER A 245 -23.23 13.86 5.20
C SER A 245 -21.94 13.54 4.45
N THR A 246 -20.97 12.93 5.13
CA THR A 246 -19.73 12.44 4.53
C THR A 246 -19.45 10.98 4.90
N TYR A 247 -18.40 10.40 4.30
CA TYR A 247 -17.87 9.09 4.68
C TYR A 247 -16.97 9.21 5.90
N HIS A 248 -17.17 8.30 6.84
CA HIS A 248 -16.29 8.08 7.99
C HIS A 248 -15.56 6.76 7.76
N GLU A 249 -14.23 6.81 7.87
CA GLU A 249 -13.35 5.69 7.53
C GLU A 249 -12.87 4.97 8.79
N ILE A 250 -12.97 3.66 8.76
CA ILE A 250 -12.50 2.77 9.82
C ILE A 250 -11.37 1.92 9.24
N ASP A 251 -10.17 2.04 9.80
CA ASP A 251 -9.02 1.23 9.39
C ASP A 251 -9.22 -0.22 9.82
N VAL A 252 -9.53 -1.08 8.86
CA VAL A 252 -9.78 -2.52 9.05
C VAL A 252 -8.66 -3.37 8.43
N THR A 253 -7.48 -2.76 8.20
CA THR A 253 -6.33 -3.37 7.53
C THR A 253 -5.99 -4.74 8.10
N ASP A 254 -5.88 -4.88 9.42
CA ASP A 254 -5.52 -6.14 10.08
C ASP A 254 -6.50 -7.27 9.73
N LEU A 255 -7.81 -7.03 9.83
CA LEU A 255 -8.82 -8.06 9.57
C LEU A 255 -8.90 -8.43 8.09
N VAL A 256 -8.82 -7.42 7.21
CA VAL A 256 -8.83 -7.66 5.76
C VAL A 256 -7.59 -8.44 5.32
N ASN A 257 -6.42 -8.14 5.89
CA ASN A 257 -5.20 -8.92 5.65
C ASN A 257 -5.36 -10.38 6.07
N GLU A 258 -5.98 -10.65 7.21
CA GLU A 258 -6.21 -12.02 7.67
C GLU A 258 -7.18 -12.81 6.76
N TYR A 259 -8.13 -12.11 6.11
CA TYR A 259 -8.96 -12.71 5.08
C TYR A 259 -8.21 -12.92 3.77
N ALA A 260 -7.55 -11.89 3.23
CA ALA A 260 -6.84 -11.94 1.95
C ALA A 260 -5.66 -12.93 1.95
N SER A 261 -5.02 -13.13 3.10
CA SER A 261 -3.95 -14.14 3.29
C SER A 261 -4.46 -15.56 3.48
N GLY A 262 -5.78 -15.76 3.58
CA GLY A 262 -6.38 -17.07 3.84
C GLY A 262 -6.18 -17.59 5.26
N LYS A 263 -5.70 -16.76 6.20
CA LYS A 263 -5.62 -17.14 7.63
C LYS A 263 -7.00 -17.55 8.14
N TYR A 264 -8.04 -16.87 7.67
CA TYR A 264 -9.43 -17.12 8.02
C TYR A 264 -10.35 -17.02 6.82
N GLU A 265 -11.43 -17.81 6.81
CA GLU A 265 -12.54 -17.59 5.86
C GLU A 265 -13.13 -16.18 6.03
N ASN A 266 -13.50 -15.54 4.91
CA ASN A 266 -14.16 -14.24 4.93
C ASN A 266 -15.59 -14.33 5.47
N THR A 267 -15.71 -14.10 6.78
CA THR A 267 -17.00 -13.99 7.48
C THR A 267 -17.53 -12.56 7.57
N GLY A 268 -16.77 -11.58 7.04
CA GLY A 268 -17.10 -10.16 7.07
C GLY A 268 -16.76 -9.46 8.39
N PHE A 269 -17.59 -8.51 8.78
CA PHE A 269 -17.44 -7.61 9.92
C PHE A 269 -18.66 -7.73 10.81
N LEU A 270 -18.46 -7.84 12.12
CA LEU A 270 -19.49 -7.54 13.12
C LEU A 270 -19.18 -6.16 13.68
N ILE A 271 -20.13 -5.24 13.54
CA ILE A 271 -19.96 -3.83 13.90
C ILE A 271 -20.89 -3.51 15.06
N LYS A 272 -20.33 -3.05 16.18
CA LYS A 272 -21.09 -2.67 17.39
C LYS A 272 -20.50 -1.43 18.03
N ALA A 273 -21.27 -0.77 18.89
CA ALA A 273 -20.69 0.24 19.78
C ALA A 273 -20.07 -0.45 21.01
N ARG A 274 -18.98 0.09 21.56
CA ARG A 274 -18.31 -0.40 22.78
C ARG A 274 -19.31 -0.59 23.91
N THR A 275 -19.99 0.50 24.24
CA THR A 275 -21.17 0.55 25.09
C THR A 275 -22.39 0.64 24.18
N GLU A 276 -23.49 -0.04 24.50
CA GLU A 276 -24.70 0.00 23.67
C GLU A 276 -25.85 0.64 24.47
N ASN A 277 -25.62 1.88 24.91
CA ASN A 277 -26.52 2.62 25.79
C ASN A 277 -26.57 4.10 25.39
N ASN A 278 -27.72 4.55 24.88
CA ASN A 278 -27.99 5.94 24.48
C ASN A 278 -26.94 6.58 23.56
N ASN A 279 -26.34 5.79 22.68
CA ASN A 279 -25.32 6.22 21.73
C ASN A 279 -25.63 5.73 20.31
N TYR A 280 -26.91 5.53 20.00
CA TYR A 280 -27.38 5.08 18.69
C TYR A 280 -26.99 6.05 17.56
N ILE A 281 -26.44 5.49 16.49
CA ILE A 281 -26.18 6.16 15.20
C ILE A 281 -26.65 5.28 14.06
N ALA A 282 -26.79 5.87 12.87
CA ALA A 282 -26.98 5.10 11.65
C ALA A 282 -26.17 5.66 10.47
N PHE A 283 -25.68 4.76 9.63
CA PHE A 283 -25.11 5.01 8.32
C PHE A 283 -26.06 4.49 7.24
N TYR A 284 -25.83 4.86 5.99
CA TYR A 284 -26.54 4.27 4.86
C TYR A 284 -26.02 2.85 4.54
N SER A 285 -26.93 1.92 4.26
CA SER A 285 -26.63 0.53 3.86
C SER A 285 -26.45 0.38 2.35
N THR A 286 -26.22 -0.84 1.86
CA THR A 286 -26.23 -1.12 0.41
C THR A 286 -27.59 -0.90 -0.25
N GLU A 287 -28.67 -0.83 0.53
CA GLU A 287 -30.04 -0.56 0.08
C GLU A 287 -30.37 0.94 0.10
N ALA A 288 -29.37 1.81 0.25
CA ALA A 288 -29.54 3.24 0.11
C ALA A 288 -29.95 3.61 -1.32
N GLY A 289 -30.84 4.60 -1.43
CA GLY A 289 -31.35 5.07 -2.72
C GLY A 289 -30.29 5.69 -3.61
N SER A 290 -29.23 6.29 -3.03
CA SER A 290 -28.08 6.79 -3.77
C SER A 290 -26.89 5.85 -3.64
N GLU A 291 -26.32 5.43 -4.77
CA GLU A 291 -25.10 4.61 -4.80
C GLU A 291 -23.88 5.33 -4.21
N THR A 292 -23.86 6.67 -4.26
CA THR A 292 -22.78 7.49 -3.70
C THR A 292 -22.77 7.53 -2.19
N GLN A 293 -23.79 6.97 -1.52
CA GLN A 293 -23.91 6.92 -0.06
C GLN A 293 -23.77 5.50 0.50
N ARG A 294 -23.57 4.49 -0.36
CA ARG A 294 -23.45 3.08 0.07
C ARG A 294 -22.08 2.77 0.68
N PRO A 295 -21.96 1.79 1.58
CA PRO A 295 -20.70 1.33 2.13
C PRO A 295 -19.69 0.93 1.06
N LYS A 296 -18.40 1.20 1.33
CA LYS A 296 -17.29 0.84 0.45
C LYS A 296 -16.12 0.34 1.28
N LEU A 297 -15.30 -0.50 0.67
CA LEU A 297 -14.01 -0.92 1.23
C LEU A 297 -12.91 -0.49 0.27
N ASN A 298 -12.10 0.48 0.68
CA ASN A 298 -10.95 0.94 -0.11
C ASN A 298 -9.72 0.14 0.30
N LEU A 299 -9.01 -0.44 -0.66
CA LEU A 299 -7.82 -1.24 -0.47
C LEU A 299 -6.63 -0.57 -1.13
N GLN A 300 -5.47 -0.65 -0.50
CA GLN A 300 -4.18 -0.38 -1.10
C GLN A 300 -3.40 -1.69 -1.16
N LEU A 301 -3.09 -2.15 -2.36
CA LEU A 301 -2.40 -3.42 -2.60
C LEU A 301 -0.97 -3.15 -3.03
N LYS A 302 -0.05 -3.97 -2.54
CA LYS A 302 1.32 -4.03 -3.06
C LYS A 302 1.30 -4.82 -4.38
N SER A 303 1.75 -4.21 -5.48
CA SER A 303 1.86 -4.89 -6.78
C SER A 303 3.08 -5.81 -6.85
#